data_AF-A0A969RMH1-F1
#
_entry.id   AF-A0A969RMH1-F1
#
_cell.length_a   1.000
_cell.length_b   1.000
_cell.length_c   1.000
_cell.angle_alpha   90.00
_cell.angle_beta   90.00
_cell.angle_gamma   90.00
#
_symmetry.space_group_name_H-M   'P 1'
#
loop_
_entity.id
_entity.type
_entity.pdbx_description
1 polymer ?
#
loop_
_entity_poly.entity_id
_entity_poly.type
_entity_poly.pdbx_seq_one_letter_code
_entity_poly.pdbx_strand_id
1 'polypeptide(L)'
;MRGHGEPHTQLDSKPFQLERSTKKGGRSEQVIRQYEEIFNALPNLTPPQRQYLKLRWLDQMLWLSKRSRESQNRYYFLRIITIVGSAIVPALVSLGSLLPLAQSNIVVMKDNAATSPVPASPVPLPADPSVVPPVVEVPVSVVPPTETTSVDVVPKRGVLLFLITWSPYAAFILSQIVAVTAAIDQFFKYGDRWRHYRRSAELLKSSGWQFFQLSGMYSSYAQGERYKEAFPMFVNQVEEIIQSDVEGYISQVATQKPGDRNKYAKLRDDSRDDEER
;
A
#
# COMPACT_ATOMS: atom_id res chain seq x y z
N MET A 1 -48.12 -31.71 -10.37
CA MET A 1 -47.06 -31.82 -9.33
C MET A 1 -45.73 -31.97 -10.04
N ARG A 2 -45.00 -30.86 -10.23
CA ARG A 2 -43.77 -30.82 -11.03
C ARG A 2 -42.65 -30.37 -10.09
N GLY A 3 -41.82 -31.33 -9.66
CA GLY A 3 -40.71 -31.09 -8.75
C GLY A 3 -39.64 -30.25 -9.45
N HIS A 4 -39.45 -29.03 -8.97
CA HIS A 4 -38.31 -28.21 -9.36
C HIS A 4 -37.08 -28.73 -8.59
N GLY A 5 -36.16 -29.34 -9.32
CA GLY A 5 -34.83 -29.67 -8.80
C GLY A 5 -34.08 -28.39 -8.46
N GLU A 6 -33.54 -28.34 -7.26
CA GLU A 6 -32.65 -27.27 -6.83
C GLU A 6 -31.33 -27.33 -7.62
N PRO A 7 -30.73 -26.18 -7.98
CA PRO A 7 -29.40 -26.16 -8.55
C PRO A 7 -28.39 -26.37 -7.43
N HIS A 8 -27.97 -27.63 -7.24
CA HIS A 8 -26.76 -27.92 -6.48
C HIS A 8 -25.59 -27.20 -7.14
N THR A 9 -25.17 -26.08 -6.57
CA THR A 9 -23.94 -25.41 -6.93
C THR A 9 -22.80 -26.30 -6.45
N GLN A 10 -22.40 -27.25 -7.29
CA GLN A 10 -21.13 -27.95 -7.15
C GLN A 10 -20.04 -26.89 -7.19
N LEU A 11 -19.49 -26.54 -6.03
CA LEU A 11 -18.17 -25.93 -5.97
C LEU A 11 -17.21 -26.98 -6.54
N ASP A 12 -16.78 -26.74 -7.78
CA ASP A 12 -15.71 -27.44 -8.47
C ASP A 12 -14.42 -27.27 -7.64
N SER A 13 -14.25 -28.11 -6.63
CA SER A 13 -13.02 -28.26 -5.87
C SER A 13 -12.02 -28.99 -6.76
N LYS A 14 -11.56 -28.32 -7.81
CA LYS A 14 -10.46 -28.80 -8.65
C LYS A 14 -9.31 -29.16 -7.70
N PRO A 15 -8.80 -30.41 -7.70
CA PRO A 15 -7.58 -30.71 -6.98
C PRO A 15 -6.52 -29.75 -7.50
N PHE A 16 -6.00 -28.90 -6.60
CA PHE A 16 -5.02 -27.89 -6.96
C PHE A 16 -3.72 -28.62 -7.31
N GLN A 17 -3.44 -28.68 -8.62
CA GLN A 17 -2.27 -29.37 -9.16
C GLN A 17 -1.01 -28.56 -8.81
N LEU A 18 -0.31 -28.97 -7.75
CA LEU A 18 0.98 -28.46 -7.28
C LEU A 18 2.07 -28.40 -8.37
N GLU A 19 1.86 -29.10 -9.47
CA GLU A 19 2.84 -29.35 -10.54
C GLU A 19 3.20 -28.11 -11.39
N ARG A 20 2.43 -27.01 -11.34
CA ARG A 20 2.62 -25.89 -12.28
C ARG A 20 3.46 -24.69 -11.82
N SER A 21 4.06 -24.67 -10.62
CA SER A 21 4.75 -23.43 -10.17
C SER A 21 6.07 -23.59 -9.41
N THR A 22 6.47 -24.78 -8.96
CA THR A 22 7.71 -24.90 -8.20
C THR A 22 8.88 -25.06 -9.17
N LYS A 23 9.76 -24.05 -9.22
CA LYS A 23 11.05 -24.17 -9.90
C LYS A 23 11.83 -25.33 -9.26
N LYS A 24 12.26 -26.30 -10.09
CA LYS A 24 13.06 -27.46 -9.65
C LYS A 24 14.28 -27.00 -8.83
N GLY A 25 14.41 -27.50 -7.60
CA GLY A 25 15.44 -27.10 -6.62
C GLY A 25 15.13 -25.85 -5.78
N GLY A 26 13.93 -25.26 -5.88
CA GLY A 26 13.53 -24.10 -5.10
C GLY A 26 13.21 -24.40 -3.63
N ARG A 27 13.16 -23.36 -2.78
CA ARG A 27 12.81 -23.45 -1.35
C ARG A 27 11.52 -24.24 -1.08
N SER A 28 10.51 -24.12 -1.94
CA SER A 28 9.25 -24.87 -1.80
C SER A 28 9.43 -26.37 -1.96
N GLU A 29 10.29 -26.82 -2.88
CA GLU A 29 10.56 -28.25 -3.04
C GLU A 29 11.32 -28.84 -1.86
N GLN A 30 12.26 -28.08 -1.28
CA GLN A 30 12.96 -28.51 -0.07
C GLN A 30 11.99 -28.73 1.10
N VAL A 31 11.04 -27.81 1.28
CA VAL A 31 9.99 -27.95 2.31
C VAL A 31 9.09 -29.16 2.01
N ILE A 32 8.67 -29.35 0.75
CA ILE A 32 7.86 -30.51 0.36
C ILE A 32 8.60 -31.81 0.72
N ARG A 33 9.87 -31.94 0.33
CA ARG A 33 10.70 -33.12 0.62
C ARG A 33 10.80 -33.42 2.12
N GLN A 34 11.03 -32.39 2.93
CA GLN A 34 11.09 -32.55 4.40
C GLN A 34 9.78 -33.11 4.96
N TYR A 35 8.63 -32.60 4.51
CA TYR A 35 7.35 -33.13 4.94
C TYR A 35 7.09 -34.54 4.40
N GLU A 36 7.50 -34.85 3.18
CA GLU A 36 7.39 -36.21 2.64
C GLU A 36 8.22 -37.21 3.44
N GLU A 37 9.42 -36.85 3.89
CA GLU A 37 10.24 -37.66 4.79
C GLU A 37 9.51 -37.92 6.10
N ILE A 38 8.94 -36.88 6.72
CA ILE A 38 8.13 -37.02 7.95
C ILE A 38 6.96 -37.99 7.69
N PHE A 39 6.19 -37.77 6.61
CA PHE A 39 5.04 -38.62 6.31
C PHE A 39 5.44 -40.06 6.05
N ASN A 40 6.60 -40.31 5.46
CA ASN A 40 7.13 -41.64 5.20
C ASN A 40 7.58 -42.34 6.49
N ALA A 41 8.09 -41.59 7.46
CA ALA A 41 8.52 -42.10 8.76
C ALA A 41 7.35 -42.44 9.70
N LEU A 42 6.15 -41.90 9.47
CA LEU A 42 4.97 -42.20 10.30
C LEU A 42 4.55 -43.68 10.18
N PRO A 43 4.51 -44.44 11.28
CA PRO A 43 4.15 -45.85 11.27
C PRO A 43 2.65 -46.06 11.07
N ASN A 44 2.29 -47.23 10.53
CA ASN A 44 0.91 -47.73 10.47
C ASN A 44 -0.12 -46.87 9.68
N LEU A 45 0.31 -45.90 8.87
CA LEU A 45 -0.55 -45.16 7.94
C LEU A 45 -0.77 -45.91 6.62
N THR A 46 -2.02 -45.97 6.16
CA THR A 46 -2.36 -46.58 4.87
C THR A 46 -1.93 -45.69 3.70
N PRO A 47 -1.71 -46.25 2.48
CA PRO A 47 -1.33 -45.46 1.32
C PRO A 47 -2.28 -44.29 1.00
N PRO A 48 -3.63 -44.46 1.06
CA PRO A 48 -4.56 -43.35 0.87
C PRO A 48 -4.43 -42.23 1.91
N GLN A 49 -4.21 -42.58 3.19
CA GLN A 49 -4.02 -41.59 4.26
C GLN A 49 -2.76 -40.74 4.01
N ARG A 50 -1.67 -41.38 3.59
CA ARG A 50 -0.43 -40.69 3.24
C ARG A 50 -0.59 -39.80 2.02
N GLN A 51 -1.38 -40.24 1.03
CA GLN A 51 -1.71 -39.44 -0.14
C GLN A 51 -2.54 -38.20 0.23
N TYR A 52 -3.49 -38.33 1.15
CA TYR A 52 -4.24 -37.17 1.67
C TYR A 52 -3.31 -36.14 2.35
N LEU A 53 -2.35 -36.59 3.16
CA LEU A 53 -1.36 -35.68 3.78
C LEU A 53 -0.58 -34.89 2.74
N LYS A 54 -0.17 -35.53 1.64
CA LYS A 54 0.58 -34.89 0.55
C LYS A 54 -0.27 -33.96 -0.30
N LEU A 55 -1.40 -34.46 -0.81
CA LEU A 55 -2.19 -33.77 -1.84
C LEU A 55 -3.20 -32.79 -1.27
N ARG A 56 -3.69 -33.01 -0.05
CA ARG A 56 -4.69 -32.16 0.58
C ARG A 56 -4.04 -31.28 1.63
N TRP A 57 -3.51 -31.87 2.70
CA TRP A 57 -3.03 -31.07 3.83
C TRP A 57 -1.80 -30.22 3.47
N LEU A 58 -0.73 -30.84 2.96
CA LEU A 58 0.53 -30.16 2.66
C LEU A 58 0.35 -29.12 1.55
N ASP A 59 -0.39 -29.49 0.50
CA ASP A 59 -0.75 -28.60 -0.59
C ASP A 59 -1.46 -27.33 -0.09
N GLN A 60 -2.54 -27.50 0.68
CA GLN A 60 -3.32 -26.39 1.18
C GLN A 60 -2.50 -25.51 2.14
N MET A 61 -1.71 -26.11 3.02
CA MET A 61 -0.82 -25.38 3.93
C MET A 61 0.21 -24.54 3.16
N LEU A 62 0.83 -25.12 2.12
CA LEU A 62 1.83 -24.42 1.30
C LEU A 62 1.20 -23.32 0.46
N TRP A 63 0.04 -23.60 -0.12
CA TRP A 63 -0.72 -22.61 -0.89
C TRP A 63 -1.10 -21.41 -0.03
N LEU A 64 -1.71 -21.63 1.15
CA LEU A 64 -2.08 -20.56 2.09
C LEU A 64 -0.85 -19.77 2.55
N SER A 65 0.25 -20.46 2.88
CA SER A 65 1.49 -19.80 3.29
C SER A 65 2.08 -18.92 2.17
N LYS A 66 2.10 -19.41 0.93
CA LYS A 66 2.59 -18.66 -0.23
C LYS A 66 1.67 -17.47 -0.53
N ARG A 67 0.36 -17.72 -0.54
CA ARG A 67 -0.65 -16.71 -0.82
C ARG A 67 -0.66 -15.57 0.20
N SER A 68 -0.48 -15.91 1.49
CA SER A 68 -0.30 -14.94 2.55
C SER A 68 0.89 -14.02 2.26
N ARG A 69 2.03 -14.57 1.86
CA ARG A 69 3.24 -13.78 1.54
C ARG A 69 3.04 -12.86 0.33
N GLU A 70 2.39 -13.33 -0.73
CA GLU A 70 2.08 -12.51 -1.90
C GLU A 70 1.18 -11.33 -1.54
N SER A 71 0.11 -11.59 -0.77
CA SER A 71 -0.81 -10.54 -0.32
C SER A 71 -0.12 -9.57 0.64
N GLN A 72 0.73 -10.08 1.53
CA GLN A 72 1.56 -9.27 2.43
C GLN A 72 2.44 -8.30 1.63
N ASN A 73 3.17 -8.81 0.63
CA ASN A 73 4.06 -7.97 -0.17
C ASN A 73 3.30 -6.88 -0.93
N ARG A 74 2.16 -7.22 -1.55
CA ARG A 74 1.32 -6.23 -2.25
C ARG A 74 0.80 -5.16 -1.31
N TYR A 75 0.31 -5.57 -0.13
CA TYR A 75 -0.18 -4.66 0.90
C TYR A 75 0.90 -3.65 1.33
N TYR A 76 2.08 -4.14 1.73
CA TYR A 76 3.16 -3.26 2.16
C TYR A 76 3.70 -2.39 1.02
N PHE A 77 3.72 -2.89 -0.21
CA PHE A 77 4.12 -2.11 -1.38
C PHE A 77 3.19 -0.90 -1.63
N LEU A 78 1.87 -1.13 -1.67
CA LEU A 78 0.88 -0.05 -1.81
C LEU A 78 0.97 0.93 -0.64
N ARG A 79 1.19 0.42 0.57
CA ARG A 79 1.30 1.25 1.77
C ARG A 79 2.54 2.13 1.74
N ILE A 80 3.68 1.64 1.25
CA ILE A 80 4.89 2.45 1.06
C ILE A 80 4.63 3.55 0.03
N ILE A 81 4.01 3.24 -1.11
CA ILE A 81 3.67 4.24 -2.14
C ILE A 81 2.79 5.35 -1.54
N THR A 82 1.79 4.97 -0.75
CA THR A 82 0.86 5.93 -0.15
C THR A 82 1.56 6.84 0.86
N ILE A 83 2.38 6.28 1.76
CA ILE A 83 3.12 7.06 2.77
C ILE A 83 4.11 8.00 2.10
N VAL A 84 4.95 7.48 1.20
CA VAL A 84 5.98 8.26 0.51
C VAL A 84 5.32 9.33 -0.37
N GLY A 85 4.32 8.97 -1.16
CA GLY A 85 3.58 9.91 -2.01
C GLY A 85 2.92 11.04 -1.20
N SER A 86 2.33 10.73 -0.05
CA SER A 86 1.72 11.75 0.83
C SER A 86 2.73 12.73 1.42
N ALA A 87 3.96 12.29 1.70
CA ALA A 87 5.04 13.14 2.21
C ALA A 87 5.70 13.99 1.11
N ILE A 88 5.71 13.51 -0.14
CA ILE A 88 6.32 14.22 -1.27
C ILE A 88 5.46 15.42 -1.73
N VAL A 89 4.13 15.32 -1.66
CA VAL A 89 3.23 16.39 -2.13
C VAL A 89 3.51 17.73 -1.42
N PRO A 90 3.57 17.83 -0.07
CA PRO A 90 3.93 19.06 0.63
C PRO A 90 5.32 19.58 0.28
N ALA A 91 6.30 18.68 0.11
CA ALA A 91 7.66 19.06 -0.24
C ALA A 91 7.72 19.71 -1.63
N LEU A 92 7.06 19.12 -2.64
CA LEU A 92 6.97 19.68 -4.00
C LEU A 92 6.32 21.07 -4.00
N VAL A 93 5.23 21.24 -3.24
CA VAL A 93 4.54 22.53 -3.10
C VAL A 93 5.47 23.56 -2.45
N SER A 94 6.18 23.18 -1.39
CA SER A 94 7.13 24.06 -0.70
C SER A 94 8.29 24.49 -1.60
N LEU A 95 8.87 23.59 -2.40
CA LEU A 95 9.93 23.95 -3.34
C LEU A 95 9.45 24.94 -4.42
N GLY A 96 8.23 24.78 -4.92
CA GLY A 96 7.63 25.73 -5.87
C GLY A 96 7.44 27.12 -5.27
N SER A 97 7.11 27.19 -3.98
CA SER A 97 6.88 28.46 -3.26
C SER A 97 8.15 29.24 -2.90
N LEU A 98 9.34 28.63 -2.97
CA LEU A 98 10.62 29.27 -2.61
C LEU A 98 11.35 29.93 -3.80
N LEU A 99 10.96 29.60 -5.03
CA LEU A 99 11.48 30.19 -6.26
C LEU A 99 11.15 31.70 -6.51
N PRO A 100 10.16 32.37 -5.86
CA PRO A 100 9.88 33.79 -6.06
C PRO A 100 11.00 34.75 -5.64
N LEU A 101 11.99 34.30 -4.86
CA LEU A 101 13.05 35.16 -4.33
C LEU A 101 14.05 35.63 -5.40
N ALA A 102 14.04 35.03 -6.61
CA ALA A 102 14.96 35.38 -7.68
C ALA A 102 14.45 36.49 -8.64
N GLN A 103 13.22 36.99 -8.47
CA GLN A 103 12.61 37.93 -9.43
C GLN A 103 12.35 39.34 -8.92
N SER A 104 12.37 39.59 -7.60
CA SER A 104 12.06 40.90 -7.03
C SER A 104 13.02 42.02 -7.48
N ASN A 105 14.26 41.69 -7.87
CA ASN A 105 15.25 42.68 -8.30
C ASN A 105 15.15 43.08 -9.80
N ILE A 106 14.34 42.40 -10.62
CA ILE A 106 14.29 42.68 -12.08
C ILE A 106 13.20 43.70 -12.45
N VAL A 107 12.15 43.86 -11.63
CA VAL A 107 11.04 44.78 -11.94
C VAL A 107 11.37 46.22 -11.54
N VAL A 108 12.21 46.44 -10.52
CA VAL A 108 12.51 47.78 -10.00
C VAL A 108 13.39 48.63 -10.94
N MET A 109 14.09 48.03 -11.93
CA MET A 109 14.99 48.79 -12.81
C MET A 109 14.34 49.28 -14.13
N LYS A 110 13.06 49.03 -14.37
CA LYS A 110 12.43 49.40 -15.65
C LYS A 110 11.68 50.75 -15.65
N ASP A 111 11.40 51.33 -14.48
CA ASP A 111 10.50 52.48 -14.38
C ASP A 111 11.20 53.82 -14.07
N ASN A 112 12.54 53.85 -14.04
CA ASN A 112 13.31 55.04 -13.63
C ASN A 112 13.78 55.89 -14.83
N ALA A 113 13.46 55.47 -16.06
CA ALA A 113 14.01 56.06 -17.29
C ALA A 113 13.09 57.08 -17.99
N ALA A 114 12.01 57.52 -17.34
CA ALA A 114 11.10 58.51 -17.92
C ALA A 114 10.83 59.67 -16.93
N THR A 115 11.54 60.76 -17.18
CA THR A 115 11.03 62.14 -17.09
C THR A 115 10.41 62.57 -15.75
N SER A 116 11.20 63.22 -14.90
CA SER A 116 10.68 64.23 -13.97
C SER A 116 10.93 65.63 -14.54
N PRO A 117 9.88 66.45 -14.76
CA PRO A 117 10.02 67.85 -15.06
C PRO A 117 10.35 68.60 -13.77
N VAL A 118 11.28 69.55 -13.85
CA VAL A 118 11.57 70.51 -12.78
C VAL A 118 10.47 71.58 -12.79
N PRO A 119 9.78 71.83 -11.68
CA PRO A 119 9.28 73.18 -11.41
C PRO A 119 9.92 73.80 -10.16
N ALA A 120 10.12 75.11 -10.30
CA ALA A 120 10.76 76.08 -9.42
C ALA A 120 10.54 75.91 -7.90
N SER A 121 11.63 76.00 -7.14
CA SER A 121 11.60 76.38 -5.72
C SER A 121 11.73 77.90 -5.58
N PRO A 122 10.99 78.56 -4.67
CA PRO A 122 11.09 79.99 -4.44
C PRO A 122 12.28 80.32 -3.54
N VAL A 123 12.90 81.47 -3.86
CA VAL A 123 13.98 82.14 -3.14
C VAL A 123 13.59 82.43 -1.68
N PRO A 124 14.56 82.34 -0.75
CA PRO A 124 14.78 83.48 0.14
C PRO A 124 16.28 83.85 0.28
N LEU A 125 16.56 85.13 0.13
CA LEU A 125 17.72 85.86 0.68
C LEU A 125 17.19 86.78 1.80
N PRO A 126 18.01 87.42 2.66
CA PRO A 126 19.46 87.27 2.86
C PRO A 126 19.85 87.10 4.36
N ALA A 127 21.04 86.57 4.65
CA ALA A 127 21.75 86.92 5.88
C ALA A 127 23.26 86.67 5.72
N ASP A 128 23.96 87.79 5.55
CA ASP A 128 25.31 88.16 5.95
C ASP A 128 26.56 87.34 5.53
N PRO A 129 27.64 88.01 5.06
CA PRO A 129 28.84 87.39 4.55
C PRO A 129 29.90 87.31 5.64
N SER A 130 30.42 86.13 5.94
CA SER A 130 31.81 85.96 6.39
C SER A 130 32.17 84.49 6.55
N VAL A 131 33.44 84.23 6.25
CA VAL A 131 34.23 83.02 6.56
C VAL A 131 34.29 81.95 5.45
N VAL A 132 35.36 82.09 4.66
CA VAL A 132 35.99 81.07 3.81
C VAL A 132 36.61 79.96 4.70
N PRO A 133 36.59 78.68 4.28
CA PRO A 133 36.92 77.53 5.15
C PRO A 133 38.42 77.18 5.14
N PRO A 134 38.89 76.31 6.05
CA PRO A 134 40.06 75.48 5.77
C PRO A 134 39.65 74.03 5.49
N VAL A 135 40.16 73.54 4.36
CA VAL A 135 40.23 72.16 3.91
C VAL A 135 40.96 71.29 4.94
N VAL A 136 40.34 70.18 5.35
CA VAL A 136 41.01 69.08 6.04
C VAL A 136 40.75 67.81 5.22
N GLU A 137 41.79 67.38 4.50
CA GLU A 137 41.84 66.08 3.83
C GLU A 137 41.95 64.97 4.88
N VAL A 138 40.97 64.06 4.91
CA VAL A 138 41.07 62.82 5.68
C VAL A 138 41.62 61.74 4.74
N PRO A 139 42.74 61.06 5.05
CA PRO A 139 43.28 60.04 4.18
C PRO A 139 42.38 58.80 4.13
N VAL A 140 42.09 58.36 2.91
CA VAL A 140 41.36 57.12 2.58
C VAL A 140 42.11 55.91 3.13
N SER A 141 41.54 55.24 4.13
CA SER A 141 42.02 53.94 4.59
C SER A 141 41.67 52.89 3.53
N VAL A 142 42.69 52.46 2.78
CA VAL A 142 42.62 51.36 1.81
C VAL A 142 42.34 50.04 2.56
N VAL A 143 41.12 49.54 2.46
CA VAL A 143 40.76 48.16 2.82
C VAL A 143 41.04 47.29 1.58
N PRO A 144 41.82 46.20 1.67
CA PRO A 144 42.03 45.32 0.52
C PRO A 144 40.73 44.61 0.15
N PRO A 145 40.43 44.41 -1.15
CA PRO A 145 39.22 43.69 -1.54
C PRO A 145 39.34 42.25 -1.05
N THR A 146 38.42 41.85 -0.17
CA THR A 146 38.17 40.44 0.10
C THR A 146 37.52 39.88 -1.16
N GLU A 147 38.26 39.12 -1.96
CA GLU A 147 37.69 38.32 -3.04
C GLU A 147 36.68 37.34 -2.42
N THR A 148 35.43 37.76 -2.41
CA THR A 148 34.31 36.88 -2.12
C THR A 148 34.02 36.21 -3.44
N THR A 149 34.53 35.00 -3.63
CA THR A 149 34.21 34.17 -4.78
C THR A 149 32.71 33.85 -4.72
N SER A 150 31.87 34.72 -5.28
CA SER A 150 30.45 34.48 -5.46
C SER A 150 30.32 33.44 -6.57
N VAL A 151 30.15 32.18 -6.18
CA VAL A 151 29.72 31.15 -7.12
C VAL A 151 28.22 31.39 -7.37
N ASP A 152 27.92 32.37 -8.22
CA ASP A 152 26.58 32.70 -8.66
C ASP A 152 26.08 31.63 -9.64
N VAL A 153 25.60 30.50 -9.11
CA VAL A 153 24.84 29.53 -9.90
C VAL A 153 23.43 30.08 -10.10
N VAL A 154 23.28 31.10 -10.94
CA VAL A 154 21.97 31.61 -11.36
C VAL A 154 21.39 30.61 -12.37
N PRO A 155 20.29 29.90 -12.07
CA PRO A 155 19.68 28.99 -13.02
C PRO A 155 19.18 29.76 -14.24
N LYS A 156 19.43 29.22 -15.44
CA LYS A 156 18.97 29.83 -16.71
C LYS A 156 17.47 30.13 -16.62
N ARG A 157 17.07 31.37 -16.96
CA ARG A 157 15.68 31.86 -16.88
C ARG A 157 14.63 30.92 -17.50
N GLY A 158 14.97 30.23 -18.59
CA GLY A 158 14.10 29.24 -19.22
C GLY A 158 13.82 28.00 -18.35
N VAL A 159 14.81 27.55 -17.58
CA VAL A 159 14.66 26.45 -16.61
C VAL A 159 13.76 26.88 -15.45
N LEU A 160 13.92 28.12 -14.98
CA LEU A 160 13.11 28.66 -13.88
C LEU A 160 11.62 28.77 -14.26
N LEU A 161 11.31 29.30 -15.44
CA LEU A 161 9.94 29.40 -15.94
C LEU A 161 9.30 28.03 -16.21
N PHE A 162 10.08 27.07 -16.71
CA PHE A 162 9.63 25.69 -16.89
C PHE A 162 9.27 25.03 -15.55
N LEU A 163 10.14 25.13 -14.55
CA LEU A 163 9.90 24.52 -13.22
C LEU A 163 8.67 25.12 -12.52
N ILE A 164 8.47 26.44 -12.59
CA ILE A 164 7.29 27.11 -12.00
C ILE A 164 6.00 26.65 -12.69
N THR A 165 6.01 26.53 -14.02
CA THR A 165 4.80 26.20 -14.79
C THR A 165 4.40 24.73 -14.63
N TRP A 166 5.35 23.82 -14.50
CA TRP A 166 5.10 22.37 -14.50
C TRP A 166 4.92 21.75 -13.11
N SER A 167 5.50 22.36 -12.08
CA SER A 167 5.37 21.91 -10.68
C SER A 167 3.92 21.65 -10.22
N PRO A 168 2.93 22.54 -10.45
CA PRO A 168 1.57 22.32 -9.95
C PRO A 168 0.89 21.10 -10.61
N TYR A 169 1.13 20.88 -11.91
CA TYR A 169 0.59 19.71 -12.61
C TYR A 169 1.24 18.41 -12.12
N ALA A 170 2.54 18.43 -11.83
CA ALA A 170 3.24 17.29 -11.25
C ALA A 170 2.69 16.93 -9.86
N ALA A 171 2.46 17.93 -9.00
CA ALA A 171 1.86 17.72 -7.69
C ALA A 171 0.41 17.20 -7.79
N PHE A 172 -0.38 17.73 -8.72
CA PHE A 172 -1.76 17.26 -8.96
C PHE A 172 -1.79 15.80 -9.42
N ILE A 173 -0.97 15.42 -10.41
CA ILE A 173 -0.90 14.04 -10.91
C ILE A 173 -0.45 13.09 -9.79
N LEU A 174 0.56 13.47 -9.01
CA LEU A 174 1.03 12.68 -7.88
C LEU A 174 -0.09 12.46 -6.83
N SER A 175 -0.89 13.50 -6.54
CA SER A 175 -2.01 13.38 -5.61
C SER A 175 -3.09 12.41 -6.09
N GLN A 176 -3.40 12.39 -7.39
CA GLN A 176 -4.35 11.45 -7.98
C GLN A 176 -3.84 10.01 -7.90
N ILE A 177 -2.54 9.79 -8.17
CA ILE A 177 -1.91 8.47 -8.04
C ILE A 177 -2.02 7.95 -6.59
N VAL A 178 -1.75 8.81 -5.60
CA VAL A 178 -1.89 8.45 -4.18
C VAL A 178 -3.34 8.11 -3.84
N ALA A 179 -4.31 8.91 -4.30
CA ALA A 179 -5.72 8.67 -4.07
C ALA A 179 -6.21 7.34 -4.69
N VAL A 180 -5.82 7.05 -5.94
CA VAL A 180 -6.13 5.79 -6.61
C VAL A 180 -5.46 4.60 -5.90
N THR A 181 -4.22 4.76 -5.42
CA THR A 181 -3.51 3.73 -4.66
C THR A 181 -4.24 3.40 -3.35
N ALA A 182 -4.71 4.42 -2.63
CA ALA A 182 -5.48 4.25 -1.40
C ALA A 182 -6.84 3.59 -1.67
N ALA A 183 -7.53 4.00 -2.74
CA ALA A 183 -8.79 3.38 -3.15
C ALA A 183 -8.61 1.89 -3.52
N ILE A 184 -7.52 1.55 -4.22
CA ILE A 184 -7.15 0.15 -4.52
C ILE A 184 -6.93 -0.64 -3.22
N ASP A 185 -6.21 -0.09 -2.24
CA ASP A 185 -5.98 -0.79 -0.96
C ASP A 185 -7.29 -1.06 -0.21
N GLN A 186 -8.22 -0.09 -0.22
CA GLN A 186 -9.54 -0.22 0.41
C GLN A 186 -10.45 -1.22 -0.31
N PHE A 187 -10.46 -1.21 -1.64
CA PHE A 187 -11.28 -2.12 -2.44
C PHE A 187 -10.83 -3.57 -2.30
N PHE A 188 -9.52 -3.80 -2.30
CA PHE A 188 -8.96 -5.14 -2.30
C PHE A 188 -8.72 -5.72 -0.89
N LYS A 189 -8.78 -4.92 0.18
CA LYS A 189 -8.58 -5.39 1.57
C LYS A 189 -7.39 -6.35 1.70
N TYR A 190 -6.26 -6.02 1.06
CA TYR A 190 -5.08 -6.91 1.05
C TYR A 190 -4.57 -7.20 2.48
N GLY A 191 -4.75 -6.21 3.37
CA GLY A 191 -4.52 -6.31 4.81
C GLY A 191 -5.28 -7.45 5.49
N ASP A 192 -6.58 -7.58 5.23
CA ASP A 192 -7.41 -8.60 5.88
C ASP A 192 -7.16 -9.98 5.26
N ARG A 193 -6.99 -10.02 3.93
CA ARG A 193 -6.70 -11.27 3.21
C ARG A 193 -5.38 -11.92 3.65
N TRP A 194 -4.29 -11.16 3.79
CA TRP A 194 -3.02 -11.78 4.18
C TRP A 194 -3.06 -12.34 5.61
N ARG A 195 -3.75 -11.65 6.53
CA ARG A 195 -3.93 -12.11 7.92
C ARG A 195 -4.78 -13.37 8.00
N HIS A 196 -5.86 -13.42 7.21
CA HIS A 196 -6.72 -14.59 7.10
C HIS A 196 -5.95 -15.80 6.60
N TYR A 197 -5.29 -15.70 5.45
CA TYR A 197 -4.46 -16.80 4.90
C TYR A 197 -3.33 -17.20 5.84
N ARG A 198 -2.70 -16.23 6.54
CA ARG A 198 -1.65 -16.54 7.51
C ARG A 198 -2.22 -17.34 8.67
N ARG A 199 -3.36 -16.92 9.23
CA ARG A 199 -4.02 -17.61 10.34
C ARG A 199 -4.32 -19.05 9.94
N SER A 200 -4.99 -19.26 8.81
CA SER A 200 -5.35 -20.61 8.33
C SER A 200 -4.10 -21.46 8.06
N ALA A 201 -3.04 -20.89 7.50
CA ALA A 201 -1.75 -21.59 7.33
C ALA A 201 -1.10 -21.99 8.66
N GLU A 202 -1.08 -21.09 9.65
CA GLU A 202 -0.51 -21.38 10.97
C GLU A 202 -1.35 -22.41 11.73
N LEU A 203 -2.68 -22.37 11.61
CA LEU A 203 -3.57 -23.38 12.15
C LEU A 203 -3.29 -24.75 11.54
N LEU A 204 -3.26 -24.86 10.20
CA LEU A 204 -2.93 -26.12 9.51
C LEU A 204 -1.57 -26.68 9.92
N LYS A 205 -0.54 -25.82 10.04
CA LYS A 205 0.78 -26.23 10.53
C LYS A 205 0.69 -26.78 11.95
N SER A 206 0.00 -26.07 12.84
CA SER A 206 -0.15 -26.49 14.24
C SER A 206 -0.89 -27.81 14.37
N SER A 207 -1.99 -28.00 13.62
CA SER A 207 -2.74 -29.26 13.57
C SER A 207 -1.90 -30.41 13.02
N GLY A 208 -1.07 -30.15 11.99
CA GLY A 208 -0.10 -31.12 11.49
C GLY A 208 0.88 -31.57 12.56
N TRP A 209 1.51 -30.63 13.26
CA TRP A 209 2.46 -30.96 14.34
C TRP A 209 1.81 -31.70 15.52
N GLN A 210 0.59 -31.32 15.89
CA GLN A 210 -0.17 -32.04 16.91
C GLN A 210 -0.42 -33.49 16.49
N PHE A 211 -0.79 -33.72 15.23
CA PHE A 211 -1.00 -35.07 14.70
C PHE A 211 0.31 -35.87 14.59
N PHE A 212 1.38 -35.29 14.03
CA PHE A 212 2.67 -35.98 13.82
C PHE A 212 3.35 -36.38 15.13
N GLN A 213 3.07 -35.68 16.22
CA GLN A 213 3.63 -35.99 17.54
C GLN A 213 2.60 -36.68 18.45
N LEU A 214 1.40 -36.97 17.95
CA LEU A 214 0.26 -37.45 18.74
C LEU A 214 0.08 -36.64 20.03
N SER A 215 0.18 -35.32 19.93
CA SER A 215 0.13 -34.39 21.05
C SER A 215 -1.19 -33.61 21.06
N GLY A 216 -1.44 -32.87 22.14
CA GLY A 216 -2.66 -32.09 22.30
C GLY A 216 -3.92 -32.98 22.22
N MET A 217 -4.80 -32.67 21.27
CA MET A 217 -6.05 -33.41 21.04
C MET A 217 -5.85 -34.87 20.60
N TYR A 218 -4.64 -35.24 20.17
CA TYR A 218 -4.29 -36.61 19.76
C TYR A 218 -3.56 -37.41 20.84
N SER A 219 -3.37 -36.84 22.04
CA SER A 219 -2.66 -37.48 23.16
C SER A 219 -3.22 -38.84 23.56
N SER A 220 -4.54 -39.04 23.43
CA SER A 220 -5.19 -40.34 23.69
C SER A 220 -4.71 -41.47 22.78
N TYR A 221 -4.10 -41.15 21.63
CA TYR A 221 -3.57 -42.11 20.65
C TYR A 221 -2.06 -42.25 20.71
N ALA A 222 -1.37 -41.47 21.56
CA ALA A 222 0.08 -41.50 21.71
C ALA A 222 0.56 -42.89 22.19
N GLN A 223 -0.22 -43.55 23.04
CA GLN A 223 0.09 -44.88 23.52
C GLN A 223 -0.02 -45.91 22.38
N GLY A 224 1.12 -46.46 21.95
CA GLY A 224 1.19 -47.41 20.86
C GLY A 224 1.16 -46.80 19.45
N GLU A 225 1.43 -45.49 19.33
CA GLU A 225 1.59 -44.80 18.03
C GLU A 225 0.42 -45.03 17.06
N ARG A 226 -0.81 -44.83 17.56
CA ARG A 226 -2.06 -45.20 16.86
C ARG A 226 -2.48 -44.15 15.83
N TYR A 227 -1.58 -43.78 14.91
CA TYR A 227 -1.81 -42.77 13.87
C TYR A 227 -3.05 -43.05 13.01
N LYS A 228 -3.29 -44.32 12.67
CA LYS A 228 -4.44 -44.74 11.85
C LYS A 228 -5.78 -44.35 12.48
N GLU A 229 -5.87 -44.39 13.81
CA GLU A 229 -7.10 -44.11 14.56
C GLU A 229 -7.26 -42.63 14.89
N ALA A 230 -6.16 -41.90 15.04
CA ALA A 230 -6.16 -40.44 15.17
C ALA A 230 -6.50 -39.74 13.83
N PHE A 231 -6.23 -40.41 12.70
CA PHE A 231 -6.33 -39.83 11.36
C PHE A 231 -7.72 -39.24 11.02
N PRO A 232 -8.86 -39.87 11.31
CA PRO A 232 -10.17 -39.30 11.02
C PRO A 232 -10.41 -37.97 11.74
N MET A 233 -9.96 -37.82 12.99
CA MET A 233 -10.07 -36.55 13.71
C MET A 233 -9.17 -35.48 13.09
N PHE A 234 -7.97 -35.86 12.64
CA PHE A 234 -7.10 -34.95 11.92
C PHE A 234 -7.71 -34.46 10.60
N VAL A 235 -8.29 -35.35 9.81
CA VAL A 235 -9.01 -34.97 8.59
C VAL A 235 -10.14 -34.00 8.90
N ASN A 236 -10.95 -34.28 9.92
CA ASN A 236 -12.05 -33.40 10.30
C ASN A 236 -11.55 -32.01 10.71
N GLN A 237 -10.48 -31.92 11.52
CA GLN A 237 -9.89 -30.64 11.93
C GLN A 237 -9.34 -29.86 10.72
N VAL A 238 -8.67 -30.55 9.79
CA VAL A 238 -8.14 -29.94 8.56
C VAL A 238 -9.25 -29.42 7.66
N GLU A 239 -10.28 -30.24 7.43
CA GLU A 239 -11.42 -29.84 6.60
C GLU A 239 -12.22 -28.72 7.25
N GLU A 240 -12.39 -28.69 8.58
CA GLU A 240 -13.02 -27.58 9.30
C GLU A 240 -12.24 -26.27 9.12
N ILE A 241 -10.91 -26.30 9.25
CA ILE A 241 -10.06 -25.13 8.99
C ILE A 241 -10.23 -24.65 7.55
N ILE A 242 -10.25 -25.57 6.58
CA ILE A 242 -10.41 -25.23 5.16
C ILE A 242 -11.81 -24.68 4.87
N GLN A 243 -12.87 -25.27 5.43
CA GLN A 243 -14.25 -24.81 5.25
C GLN A 243 -14.45 -23.41 5.83
N SER A 244 -13.97 -23.19 7.06
CA SER A 244 -14.03 -21.88 7.71
C SER A 244 -13.27 -20.79 6.93
N ASP A 245 -12.21 -21.17 6.22
CA ASP A 245 -11.46 -20.25 5.35
C ASP A 245 -12.30 -19.77 4.15
N VAL A 246 -13.07 -20.69 3.54
CA VAL A 246 -13.94 -20.41 2.38
C VAL A 246 -15.15 -19.58 2.79
N GLU A 247 -15.80 -19.90 3.91
CA GLU A 247 -16.97 -19.18 4.42
C GLU A 247 -16.63 -17.75 4.87
N GLY A 248 -15.43 -17.54 5.43
CA GLY A 248 -14.93 -16.21 5.75
C GLY A 248 -14.81 -15.30 4.52
N TYR A 249 -14.53 -15.87 3.35
CA TYR A 249 -14.50 -15.12 2.09
C TYR A 249 -15.90 -14.85 1.53
N ILE A 250 -16.78 -15.85 1.52
CA ILE A 250 -18.15 -15.71 0.98
C ILE A 250 -18.98 -14.74 1.83
N SER A 251 -18.89 -14.80 3.16
CA SER A 251 -19.60 -13.87 4.05
C SER A 251 -19.13 -12.42 3.89
N GLN A 252 -17.83 -12.17 3.68
CA GLN A 252 -17.30 -10.82 3.46
C GLN A 252 -17.66 -10.23 2.08
N VAL A 253 -17.88 -11.08 1.07
CA VAL A 253 -18.39 -10.67 -0.24
C VAL A 253 -19.91 -10.49 -0.21
N ALA A 254 -20.65 -11.34 0.50
CA ALA A 254 -22.10 -11.25 0.66
C ALA A 254 -22.55 -10.07 1.54
N THR A 255 -21.71 -9.61 2.48
CA THR A 255 -22.05 -8.46 3.34
C THR A 255 -21.73 -7.11 2.66
N GLN A 256 -21.05 -7.10 1.50
CA GLN A 256 -20.87 -5.90 0.69
C GLN A 256 -22.02 -5.71 -0.31
N LYS A 257 -23.22 -5.40 0.20
CA LYS A 257 -24.24 -4.57 -0.48
C LYS A 257 -25.47 -4.35 0.44
N PRO A 258 -25.43 -3.35 1.34
CA PRO A 258 -26.63 -2.88 2.03
C PRO A 258 -27.64 -2.23 1.07
N GLY A 259 -27.18 -1.74 -0.08
CA GLY A 259 -28.01 -0.97 -1.04
C GLY A 259 -29.03 -1.79 -1.83
N ASP A 260 -28.78 -3.08 -2.07
CA ASP A 260 -29.70 -3.92 -2.85
C ASP A 260 -30.82 -4.49 -1.98
N ARG A 261 -30.57 -4.80 -0.69
CA ARG A 261 -31.62 -5.28 0.24
C ARG A 261 -32.79 -4.30 0.38
N ASN A 262 -32.49 -3.00 0.45
CA ASN A 262 -33.52 -1.98 0.56
C ASN A 262 -34.29 -1.75 -0.75
N LYS A 263 -33.68 -2.08 -1.90
CA LYS A 263 -34.32 -1.98 -3.21
C LYS A 263 -35.37 -3.07 -3.40
N TYR A 264 -35.09 -4.30 -2.97
CA TYR A 264 -36.05 -5.42 -3.03
C TYR A 264 -37.12 -5.36 -1.93
N ALA A 265 -36.79 -4.83 -0.75
CA ALA A 265 -37.79 -4.56 0.29
C ALA A 265 -38.81 -3.51 -0.16
N LYS A 266 -38.35 -2.45 -0.83
CA LYS A 266 -39.23 -1.38 -1.35
C LYS A 266 -40.09 -1.85 -2.53
N LEU A 267 -39.55 -2.68 -3.42
CA LEU A 267 -40.31 -3.28 -4.53
C LEU A 267 -41.42 -4.23 -4.03
N ARG A 268 -41.17 -4.94 -2.92
CA ARG A 268 -42.16 -5.85 -2.31
C ARG A 268 -43.28 -5.11 -1.58
N ASP A 269 -43.04 -3.88 -1.15
CA ASP A 269 -44.05 -3.02 -0.53
C ASP A 269 -44.93 -2.37 -1.61
N ASP A 270 -44.32 -1.76 -2.64
CA ASP A 270 -45.03 -1.18 -3.80
C ASP A 270 -45.93 -2.21 -4.51
N SER A 271 -45.45 -3.44 -4.69
CA SER A 271 -46.22 -4.49 -5.37
C SER A 271 -47.41 -4.99 -4.54
N ARG A 272 -47.45 -4.71 -3.24
CA ARG A 272 -48.48 -5.17 -2.32
C ARG A 272 -49.64 -4.16 -2.25
N ASP A 273 -49.34 -2.88 -2.44
CA ASP A 273 -50.33 -1.80 -2.53
C ASP A 273 -51.12 -1.82 -3.85
N ASP A 274 -50.52 -2.36 -4.92
CA ASP A 274 -51.17 -2.55 -6.23
C ASP A 274 -52.16 -3.74 -6.27
N GLU A 275 -52.05 -4.68 -5.32
CA GLU A 275 -52.91 -5.88 -5.25
C GLU A 275 -54.13 -5.67 -4.32
N GLU A 276 -54.14 -4.61 -3.51
CA GLU A 276 -55.24 -4.21 -2.63
C GLU A 276 -56.14 -3.08 -3.20
N ARG A 277 -55.97 -2.71 -4.47
CA ARG A 277 -56.75 -1.67 -5.16
C ARG A 277 -57.58 -2.22 -6.34
#